data_AF-A0A1G7GWT8-F1
#
_entry.id   AF-A0A1G7GWT8-F1
#
_cell.length_a   1.000
_cell.length_b   1.000
_cell.length_c   1.000
_cell.angle_alpha   90.00
_cell.angle_beta   90.00
_cell.angle_gamma   90.00
#
_symmetry.space_group_name_H-M   'P 1'
#
loop_
_entity.id
_entity.type
_entity.pdbx_description
1 polymer ?
#
loop_
_entity_poly.entity_id
_entity_poly.type
_entity_poly.pdbx_seq_one_letter_code
_entity_poly.pdbx_strand_id
1 'polypeptide(L)' 'MKKSIWPKVWLIIGCILMVCFVVGLIYLHNDYPRVIQSYGSTPLSVYYAIHAVFFLLPSLICLTVSFVLHSGYRNK' A
#
# COMPACT_ATOMS: atom_id res chain seq x y z
N MET A 1 4.28 -31.39 6.52
CA MET A 1 4.16 -30.23 5.59
C MET A 1 5.22 -29.19 5.91
N LYS A 2 6.09 -28.80 4.98
CA LYS A 2 6.98 -27.64 5.17
C LYS A 2 6.11 -26.38 5.28
N LYS A 3 6.30 -25.56 6.32
CA LYS A 3 5.65 -24.25 6.42
C LYS A 3 6.20 -23.37 5.28
N SER A 4 5.36 -23.03 4.32
CA SER A 4 5.75 -22.12 3.24
C SER A 4 6.05 -20.74 3.83
N ILE A 5 7.18 -20.14 3.47
CA ILE A 5 7.56 -18.80 3.92
C ILE A 5 6.86 -17.70 3.10
N TRP A 6 6.41 -18.04 1.89
CA TRP A 6 5.76 -17.12 0.95
C TRP A 6 4.60 -16.31 1.54
N PRO A 7 3.63 -16.89 2.28
CA PRO A 7 2.53 -16.11 2.85
C PRO A 7 3.03 -15.02 3.80
N LYS A 8 4.10 -15.30 4.57
CA LYS A 8 4.70 -14.32 5.48
C LYS A 8 5.40 -13.19 4.73
N VAL A 9 6.09 -13.51 3.63
CA VAL A 9 6.75 -12.50 2.79
C VAL A 9 5.71 -11.55 2.17
N TRP A 10 4.64 -12.10 1.60
CA TRP A 10 3.52 -11.30 1.06
C TRP A 10 2.85 -10.44 2.14
N LEU A 11 2.69 -10.97 3.35
CA LEU A 11 2.16 -10.21 4.49
C LEU A 11 3.04 -9.00 4.82
N ILE A 12 4.35 -9.22 4.96
CA ILE A 12 5.32 -8.18 5.32
C ILE A 12 5.34 -7.09 4.26
N ILE A 13 5.39 -7.46 2.97
CA ILE A 13 5.36 -6.51 1.86
C ILE A 13 4.04 -5.69 1.89
N GLY A 14 2.90 -6.36 2.07
CA GLY A 14 1.61 -5.70 2.20
C GLY A 14 1.55 -4.70 3.35
N CYS A 15 2.07 -5.06 4.53
CA CYS A 15 2.15 -4.16 5.67
C CYS A 15 3.05 -2.94 5.42
N ILE A 16 4.23 -3.14 4.81
CA ILE A 16 5.14 -2.03 4.47
C ILE A 16 4.46 -1.06 3.50
N LEU A 17 3.81 -1.57 2.46
CA LEU A 17 3.09 -0.75 1.48
C LEU A 17 1.92 0.01 2.12
N MET A 18 1.21 -0.60 3.08
CA MET A 18 0.17 0.09 3.86
C MET A 18 0.74 1.24 4.69
N VAL A 19 1.89 1.04 5.34
CA VAL A 19 2.55 2.12 6.09
C VAL A 19 2.96 3.25 5.15
N CYS A 20 3.55 2.93 4.00
CA CYS A 20 3.90 3.92 2.98
C CYS A 20 2.65 4.68 2.47
N PHE A 21 1.53 3.98 2.29
CA PHE A 21 0.27 4.62 1.91
C PHE A 21 -0.17 5.65 2.96
N VAL A 22 -0.26 5.25 4.23
CA VAL A 22 -0.73 6.14 5.32
C VAL A 22 0.21 7.32 5.52
N VAL A 23 1.52 7.09 5.58
CA VAL A 23 2.52 8.16 5.75
C VAL A 23 2.47 9.12 4.56
N GLY A 24 2.35 8.61 3.34
CA GLY A 24 2.24 9.45 2.16
C GLY A 24 0.94 10.26 2.09
N LEU A 25 -0.18 9.75 2.64
CA LEU A 25 -1.41 10.55 2.80
C LEU A 25 -1.21 11.72 3.76
N ILE A 26 -0.54 11.48 4.89
CA ILE A 26 -0.22 12.53 5.87
C ILE A 26 0.65 13.60 5.20
N TYR A 27 1.66 13.20 4.42
CA TYR A 27 2.50 14.12 3.66
C TYR A 27 1.71 14.91 2.61
N LEU A 28 0.88 14.23 1.80
CA LEU A 28 0.03 14.86 0.79
C LEU A 28 -0.98 15.85 1.38
N HIS A 29 -1.47 15.60 2.59
CA HIS A 29 -2.43 16.47 3.24
C HIS A 29 -1.79 17.69 3.90
N ASN A 30 -0.67 17.51 4.59
CA ASN A 30 -0.12 18.54 5.47
C ASN A 30 1.03 19.33 4.83
N ASP A 31 1.94 18.65 4.15
CA ASP A 31 3.20 19.24 3.68
C ASP A 31 3.14 19.60 2.20
N TYR A 32 2.48 18.79 1.38
CA TYR A 32 2.37 19.00 -0.06
C TYR A 32 1.78 20.38 -0.45
N PRO A 33 0.72 20.91 0.20
CA PRO A 33 0.20 22.24 -0.11
C PRO A 33 1.15 23.38 0.31
N ARG A 34 2.05 23.13 1.28
CA ARG A 34 3.04 24.12 1.75
C ARG A 34 4.28 24.18 0.87
N VAL A 35 4.70 23.04 0.31
CA VAL A 35 5.97 22.92 -0.43
C VAL A 35 5.83 23.27 -1.90
N ILE A 36 4.65 23.08 -2.51
CA ILE A 36 4.49 23.10 -3.97
C ILE A 36 3.50 24.16 -4.48
N GLN A 37 3.50 25.36 -3.88
CA GLN A 37 2.81 26.54 -4.44
C GLN A 37 3.22 26.88 -5.89
N SER A 38 4.24 26.21 -6.45
CA SER A 38 4.84 26.46 -7.76
C SER A 38 4.35 25.55 -8.91
N TYR A 39 3.84 24.33 -8.65
CA TYR A 39 3.31 23.45 -9.72
C TYR A 39 1.80 23.67 -9.92
N GLY A 40 1.44 24.87 -10.38
CA GLY A 40 0.07 25.39 -10.44
C GLY A 40 -0.85 24.81 -11.53
N SER A 41 -0.86 23.50 -11.78
CA SER A 41 -1.75 22.91 -12.80
C SER A 41 -2.35 21.54 -12.48
N THR A 42 -1.75 20.75 -11.58
CA THR A 42 -2.29 19.42 -11.24
C THR A 42 -3.04 19.47 -9.90
N PRO A 43 -4.36 19.16 -9.87
CA PRO A 43 -5.13 19.16 -8.62
C PRO A 43 -4.58 18.17 -7.59
N LEU A 44 -4.65 18.52 -6.31
CA LEU A 44 -4.24 17.65 -5.19
C LEU A 44 -4.93 16.27 -5.22
N SER A 45 -6.17 16.22 -5.72
CA SER A 45 -6.92 14.97 -5.93
C SER A 45 -6.23 13.99 -6.87
N VAL A 46 -5.52 14.46 -7.89
CA VAL A 46 -4.77 13.61 -8.82
C VAL A 46 -3.59 12.96 -8.10
N TYR A 47 -2.89 13.69 -7.23
CA TYR A 47 -1.80 13.13 -6.45
C TYR A 47 -2.29 12.10 -5.42
N TYR A 48 -3.43 12.34 -4.78
CA TYR A 48 -4.08 11.31 -3.95
C TYR A 48 -4.43 10.05 -4.75
N ALA A 49 -4.96 10.21 -5.96
CA ALA A 49 -5.30 9.08 -6.82
C ALA A 49 -4.06 8.28 -7.23
N ILE A 50 -2.99 8.97 -7.66
CA ILE A 50 -1.71 8.35 -8.00
C ILE A 50 -1.15 7.60 -6.79
N HIS A 51 -1.10 8.25 -5.62
CA HIS A 51 -0.59 7.65 -4.39
C HIS A 51 -1.38 6.40 -3.98
N ALA A 52 -2.71 6.43 -4.10
CA ALA A 52 -3.55 5.26 -3.85
C ALA A 52 -3.27 4.12 -4.84
N VAL A 53 -3.12 4.42 -6.14
CA VAL A 53 -2.81 3.39 -7.15
C VAL A 53 -1.46 2.73 -6.89
N PHE A 54 -0.45 3.48 -6.47
CA PHE A 54 0.90 2.95 -6.24
C PHE A 54 1.07 2.19 -4.93
N PHE A 55 0.34 2.54 -3.86
CA PHE A 55 0.56 1.94 -2.54
C PHE A 55 -0.63 1.13 -2.02
N LEU A 56 -1.86 1.60 -2.21
CA LEU A 56 -3.06 0.93 -1.67
C LEU A 56 -3.43 -0.30 -2.50
N LEU A 57 -3.44 -0.22 -3.83
CA LEU A 57 -3.77 -1.38 -4.66
C LEU A 57 -2.76 -2.51 -4.48
N PRO A 58 -1.43 -2.26 -4.56
CA PRO A 58 -0.44 -3.32 -4.34
C PRO A 58 -0.48 -3.89 -2.93
N SER A 59 -0.73 -3.08 -1.90
CA SER A 59 -0.84 -3.57 -0.53
C SER A 59 -2.01 -4.52 -0.35
N LEU A 60 -3.20 -4.17 -0.88
CA LEU A 60 -4.40 -5.01 -0.84
C LEU A 60 -4.17 -6.35 -1.55
N ILE A 61 -3.51 -6.34 -2.71
CA ILE A 61 -3.16 -7.56 -3.44
C ILE A 61 -2.25 -8.43 -2.58
N CYS A 62 -1.18 -7.87 -2.02
CA CYS A 62 -0.22 -8.62 -1.20
C CYS A 62 -0.88 -9.25 0.04
N LEU A 63 -1.73 -8.48 0.73
CA LEU A 63 -2.47 -8.98 1.91
C LEU A 63 -3.48 -10.06 1.53
N THR A 64 -4.20 -9.89 0.43
CA THR A 64 -5.17 -10.89 -0.07
C THR A 64 -4.47 -12.19 -0.46
N VAL A 65 -3.37 -12.11 -1.21
CA VAL A 65 -2.56 -13.28 -1.59
C VAL A 65 -2.01 -13.97 -0.34
N SER A 66 -1.49 -13.21 0.63
CA SER A 66 -1.04 -13.75 1.91
C SER A 66 -2.16 -14.51 2.63
N PHE A 67 -3.34 -13.93 2.71
CA PHE A 67 -4.51 -14.52 3.36
C PHE A 67 -4.96 -15.81 2.67
N VAL A 68 -5.09 -15.79 1.34
CA VAL A 68 -5.49 -16.97 0.54
C VAL A 68 -4.48 -18.10 0.66
N LEU A 69 -3.18 -17.81 0.58
CA LEU A 69 -2.14 -18.81 0.75
C LEU A 69 -2.11 -19.38 2.19
N HIS A 70 -2.46 -18.58 3.18
CA HIS A 70 -2.54 -19.02 4.57
C HIS A 70 -3.78 -19.87 4.85
N SER A 71 -4.95 -19.49 4.32
CA SER A 71 -6.21 -20.23 4.48
C SER A 71 -6.18 -21.56 3.72
N GLY A 72 -5.61 -21.59 2.51
CA GLY A 72 -5.41 -22.82 1.74
C GLY A 72 -4.45 -23.83 2.40
N TYR A 73 -3.58 -23.39 3.30
CA TYR A 73 -2.72 -24.28 4.11
C TYR A 73 -3.46 -24.88 5.33
N ARG A 74 -4.47 -24.19 5.88
CA ARG A 74 -5.26 -24.71 7.02
C ARG A 74 -6.31 -25.76 6.62
N ASN A 75 -6.73 -25.77 5.36
CA ASN A 75 -7.75 -26.70 4.82
C ASN A 75 -7.15 -27.97 4.15
N LYS A 76 -5.84 -28.18 4.22
CA LYS A 76 -5.13 -29.38 3.76
C LYS A 76 -4.44 -30.06 4.93
#